data_AF-A0A4Y2WU02-F1
#
_entry.id   AF-A0A4Y2WU02-F1
#
_cell.length_a   1.000
_cell.length_b   1.000
_cell.length_c   1.000
_cell.angle_alpha   90.00
_cell.angle_beta   90.00
_cell.angle_gamma   90.00
#
_symmetry.space_group_name_H-M   'P 1'
#
loop_
_entity.id
_entity.type
_entity.pdbx_description
1 polymer ?
#
loop_
_entity_poly.entity_id
_entity_poly.type
_entity_poly.pdbx_seq_one_letter_code
_entity_poly.pdbx_strand_id
1 'polypeptide(L)'
;MQQNLKRIAGGNWGISQIHRRTFYKTVIERMLAYGSSAWCLNPTLKMKRKLSSIQRPFLLHISGDYRTTPTAALQTILGIPPLHMQLQFESRFTTIYRLRISLPPNITDIQPQDLEMKATGWSIHPSSISNQSKSL
;
A
#
# COMPACT_ATOMS: atom_id res chain seq x y z
N MET A 1 12.02 18.61 15.48
CA MET A 1 11.85 17.15 15.27
C MET A 1 12.71 16.58 14.12
N GLN A 2 12.87 17.26 12.97
CA GLN A 2 13.67 16.74 11.84
C GLN A 2 15.20 16.80 11.99
N GLN A 3 15.73 17.64 12.89
CA GLN A 3 17.18 17.78 13.09
C GLN A 3 17.80 16.58 13.84
N ASN A 4 17.03 15.90 14.70
CA ASN A 4 17.54 14.79 15.52
C ASN A 4 17.82 13.52 14.70
N LEU A 5 17.07 13.30 13.62
CA LEU A 5 17.27 12.17 12.71
C LEU A 5 18.59 12.25 11.92
N LYS A 6 19.09 13.46 11.65
CA LYS A 6 20.35 13.66 10.92
C LYS A 6 21.59 13.27 11.73
N ARG A 7 21.53 13.36 13.06
CA ARG A 7 22.66 13.03 13.95
C ARG A 7 22.89 11.53 14.13
N ILE A 8 21.85 10.71 13.93
CA ILE A 8 21.89 9.26 14.18
C ILE A 8 22.37 8.48 12.94
N ALA A 9 22.36 9.10 11.75
CA ALA A 9 22.71 8.44 10.50
C ALA A 9 24.14 8.78 10.02
N GLY A 10 25.15 8.31 10.75
CA GLY A 10 26.54 8.23 10.25
C GLY A 10 26.67 7.07 9.25
N GLY A 11 27.45 7.28 8.17
CA GLY A 11 27.48 6.45 6.95
C GLY A 11 27.56 4.93 7.12
N ASN A 12 28.16 4.43 8.22
CA ASN A 12 28.30 2.99 8.52
C ASN A 12 27.71 2.54 9.88
N TRP A 13 27.02 3.42 10.63
CA TRP A 13 26.47 3.11 11.97
C TRP A 13 24.95 3.10 12.04
N GLY A 14 24.27 3.29 10.90
CA GLY A 14 22.82 3.37 10.82
C GLY A 14 22.14 2.04 10.51
N ILE A 15 20.83 2.00 10.77
CA ILE A 15 19.88 0.99 10.31
C ILE A 15 20.19 0.59 8.86
N SER A 16 20.36 -0.72 8.60
CA SER A 16 20.67 -1.26 7.26
C SER A 16 19.63 -0.80 6.22
N GLN A 17 20.07 -0.61 4.97
CA GLN A 17 19.20 -0.21 3.85
C GLN A 17 17.93 -1.07 3.75
N ILE A 18 18.05 -2.37 4.06
CA ILE A 18 16.93 -3.32 4.10
C ILE A 18 15.89 -2.89 5.12
N HIS A 19 16.30 -2.55 6.34
CA HIS A 19 15.41 -2.12 7.41
C HIS A 19 14.75 -0.77 7.10
N ARG A 20 15.48 0.17 6.49
CA ARG A 20 14.90 1.45 6.04
C ARG A 20 13.85 1.25 4.96
N ARG A 21 14.12 0.35 4.01
CA ARG A 21 13.17 -0.06 2.96
C ARG A 21 11.93 -0.73 3.56
N THR A 22 12.12 -1.62 4.52
CA THR A 22 11.01 -2.27 5.24
C THR A 22 10.15 -1.22 5.95
N PHE A 23 10.76 -0.32 6.72
CA PHE A 23 10.04 0.75 7.42
C PHE A 23 9.22 1.61 6.46
N TYR A 24 9.77 1.99 5.30
CA TYR A 24 9.05 2.73 4.29
C TYR A 24 7.81 1.97 3.78
N LYS A 25 7.97 0.69 3.42
CA LYS A 25 6.87 -0.14 2.90
C LYS A 25 5.81 -0.45 3.96
N THR A 26 6.20 -0.69 5.21
CA THR A 26 5.25 -1.11 6.26
C THR A 26 4.56 0.06 6.94
N VAL A 27 5.22 1.21 7.06
CA VAL A 27 4.66 2.36 7.80
C VAL A 27 4.15 3.42 6.83
N ILE A 28 5.02 3.99 6.00
CA ILE A 28 4.67 5.15 5.18
C ILE A 28 3.68 4.77 4.08
N GLU A 29 3.96 3.70 3.35
CA GLU A 29 3.09 3.22 2.29
C GLU A 29 1.72 2.80 2.85
N ARG A 30 1.69 2.07 3.98
CA ARG A 30 0.45 1.63 4.62
C ARG A 30 -0.38 2.77 5.20
N MET A 31 0.27 3.76 5.82
CA MET A 31 -0.39 4.95 6.34
C MET A 31 -1.12 5.71 5.22
N LEU A 32 -0.48 5.85 4.06
CA LEU A 32 -1.09 6.51 2.90
C LEU A 32 -2.13 5.63 2.21
N ALA A 33 -1.90 4.32 2.12
CA ALA A 33 -2.80 3.36 1.50
C ALA A 33 -4.14 3.26 2.25
N TYR A 34 -4.13 3.37 3.58
CA TYR A 34 -5.33 3.28 4.40
C TYR A 34 -6.43 4.27 3.99
N GLY A 35 -6.04 5.51 3.66
CA GLY A 35 -6.98 6.55 3.21
C GLY A 35 -7.15 6.61 1.69
N SER A 36 -6.42 5.81 0.91
CA SER A 36 -6.33 5.96 -0.54
C SER A 36 -7.64 5.66 -1.28
N SER A 37 -8.53 4.85 -0.72
CA SER A 37 -9.86 4.58 -1.29
C SER A 37 -10.70 5.85 -1.45
N ALA A 38 -10.56 6.82 -0.54
CA ALA A 38 -11.38 8.02 -0.54
C ALA A 38 -10.95 9.07 -1.59
N TRP A 39 -9.67 9.11 -1.98
CA TRP A 39 -9.13 10.19 -2.82
C TRP A 39 -8.19 9.74 -3.96
N CYS A 40 -7.78 8.47 -4.03
CA CYS A 40 -6.77 7.97 -4.97
C CYS A 40 -7.33 7.07 -6.09
N LEU A 41 -8.64 7.06 -6.34
CA LEU A 41 -9.23 6.27 -7.43
C LEU A 41 -8.75 6.76 -8.82
N ASN A 42 -8.77 8.08 -9.04
CA ASN A 42 -8.31 8.73 -10.27
C ASN A 42 -7.37 9.91 -9.96
N PRO A 43 -6.07 9.65 -9.70
CA PRO A 43 -5.15 10.70 -9.28
C PRO A 43 -4.82 11.66 -10.44
N THR A 44 -5.15 12.94 -10.26
CA THR A 44 -4.76 14.02 -11.18
C THR A 44 -3.23 14.20 -11.22
N LEU A 45 -2.70 14.78 -12.30
CA LEU A 45 -1.26 15.08 -12.44
C LEU A 45 -0.67 15.85 -11.25
N LYS A 46 -1.39 16.83 -10.72
CA LYS A 46 -0.98 17.59 -9.53
C LYS A 46 -0.80 16.69 -8.31
N MET A 47 -1.69 15.72 -8.14
CA MET A 47 -1.65 14.75 -7.05
C MET A 47 -0.48 13.77 -7.22
N LYS A 48 -0.27 13.26 -8.43
CA LYS A 48 0.89 12.41 -8.75
C LYS A 48 2.22 13.12 -8.46
N ARG A 49 2.36 14.39 -8.85
CA ARG A 49 3.53 15.23 -8.54
C ARG A 49 3.72 15.42 -7.03
N LYS A 50 2.64 15.72 -6.30
CA LYS A 50 2.69 15.89 -4.84
C LYS A 50 3.10 14.60 -4.14
N LEU A 51 2.56 13.45 -4.54
CA LEU A 51 2.96 12.13 -4.03
C LEU A 51 4.42 11.82 -4.33
N SER A 52 4.90 12.13 -5.54
CA SER A 52 6.32 11.98 -5.87
C SER A 52 7.21 12.85 -4.97
N SER A 53 6.79 14.08 -4.68
CA SER A 53 7.51 14.97 -3.76
C SER A 53 7.52 14.46 -2.32
N ILE A 54 6.45 13.80 -1.87
CA ILE A 54 6.38 13.16 -0.54
C ILE A 54 7.27 11.93 -0.50
N GLN A 55 7.28 11.10 -1.55
CA GLN A 55 8.08 9.88 -1.64
C GLN A 55 9.59 10.17 -1.69
N ARG A 56 10.00 11.21 -2.42
CA ARG A 56 11.40 11.47 -2.77
C ARG A 56 12.37 11.57 -1.58
N PRO A 57 12.08 12.31 -0.49
CA PRO A 57 12.97 12.37 0.67
C PRO A 57 13.23 10.99 1.30
N PHE A 58 12.22 10.11 1.31
CA PHE A 58 12.38 8.75 1.83
C PHE A 58 13.30 7.93 0.94
N LEU A 59 13.14 8.00 -0.38
CA LEU A 59 13.99 7.28 -1.32
C LEU A 59 15.46 7.70 -1.17
N LEU A 60 15.73 9.01 -1.07
CA LEU A 60 17.08 9.52 -0.83
C LEU A 60 17.65 9.05 0.51
N HIS A 61 16.83 8.99 1.56
CA HIS A 61 17.29 8.53 2.87
C HIS A 61 17.56 7.01 2.91
N ILE A 62 16.83 6.25 2.10
CA ILE A 62 17.03 4.80 1.95
C ILE A 62 18.27 4.51 1.10
N SER A 63 18.43 5.15 -0.06
CA SER A 63 19.56 4.88 -0.96
C SER A 63 20.85 5.56 -0.53
N GLY A 64 20.77 6.73 0.13
CA GLY A 64 21.93 7.55 0.46
C GLY A 64 22.51 8.35 -0.72
N ASP A 65 21.77 8.43 -1.85
CA ASP A 65 22.25 9.10 -3.06
C ASP A 65 22.23 10.64 -2.96
N TYR A 66 22.88 11.28 -3.95
CA TYR A 66 22.87 12.73 -4.12
C TYR A 66 21.45 13.29 -4.29
N ARG A 67 21.27 14.53 -3.82
CA ARG A 67 19.99 15.25 -3.96
C ARG A 67 19.60 15.54 -5.40
N THR A 68 20.52 15.47 -6.36
CA THR A 68 20.27 15.67 -7.79
C THR A 68 19.85 14.40 -8.51
N THR A 69 19.95 13.22 -7.88
CA THR A 69 19.57 11.95 -8.50
C THR A 69 18.09 11.95 -8.89
N PRO A 70 17.74 11.58 -10.15
CA PRO A 70 16.35 11.51 -10.59
C PRO A 70 15.52 10.54 -9.75
N THR A 71 14.28 10.92 -9.38
CA THR A 71 13.40 10.08 -8.56
C THR A 71 13.08 8.73 -9.23
N ALA A 72 12.97 8.70 -10.56
CA ALA A 72 12.74 7.48 -11.31
C ALA A 72 13.92 6.50 -11.18
N ALA A 73 15.16 7.00 -11.20
CA ALA A 73 16.35 6.16 -10.99
C ALA A 73 16.36 5.58 -9.56
N LEU A 74 16.02 6.38 -8.55
CA LEU A 74 15.92 5.92 -7.15
C LEU A 74 14.89 4.80 -7.00
N GLN A 75 13.73 4.93 -7.66
CA GLN A 75 12.66 3.92 -7.65
C GLN A 75 13.14 2.60 -8.26
N THR A 76 13.82 2.66 -9.41
CA THR A 76 14.36 1.48 -10.10
C THR A 76 15.45 0.79 -9.27
N ILE A 77 16.43 1.54 -8.75
CA ILE A 77 17.54 0.99 -7.96
C ILE A 77 17.03 0.34 -6.66
N LEU A 78 16.06 0.96 -5.98
CA LEU A 78 15.50 0.43 -4.74
C LEU A 78 14.42 -0.65 -4.96
N GLY A 79 13.99 -0.87 -6.20
CA GLY A 79 12.84 -1.72 -6.53
C GLY A 79 11.59 -1.28 -5.76
N ILE A 80 11.32 0.03 -5.74
CA ILE A 80 10.16 0.64 -5.09
C ILE A 80 9.30 1.28 -6.18
N PRO A 81 8.04 0.86 -6.35
CA PRO A 81 7.18 1.45 -7.38
C PRO A 81 6.85 2.92 -7.10
N PRO A 82 6.46 3.69 -8.12
CA PRO A 82 5.94 5.03 -7.92
C PRO A 82 4.75 5.05 -6.96
N LEU A 83 4.81 5.89 -5.93
CA LEU A 83 3.83 5.89 -4.83
C LEU A 83 2.39 6.06 -5.33
N HIS A 84 2.17 6.87 -6.37
CA HIS A 84 0.83 7.07 -6.93
C HIS A 84 0.25 5.82 -7.60
N MET A 85 1.07 4.96 -8.19
CA MET A 85 0.61 3.70 -8.79
C MET A 85 0.22 2.71 -7.69
N GLN A 86 1.06 2.62 -6.64
CA GLN A 86 0.83 1.75 -5.50
C GLN A 86 -0.45 2.12 -4.74
N LEU A 87 -0.66 3.42 -4.48
CA LEU A 87 -1.88 3.90 -3.83
C LEU A 87 -3.12 3.74 -4.70
N GLN A 88 -3.00 3.90 -6.01
CA GLN A 88 -4.12 3.65 -6.92
C GLN A 88 -4.51 2.17 -6.94
N PHE A 89 -3.53 1.27 -6.92
CA PHE A 89 -3.78 -0.16 -6.79
C PHE A 89 -4.49 -0.51 -5.48
N GLU A 90 -3.96 -0.06 -4.34
CA GLU A 90 -4.57 -0.29 -3.02
C GLU A 90 -5.97 0.33 -2.91
N SER A 91 -6.16 1.52 -3.48
CA SER A 91 -7.47 2.19 -3.55
C SER A 91 -8.50 1.34 -4.29
N ARG A 92 -8.13 0.77 -5.45
CA ARG A 92 -9.02 -0.11 -6.23
C ARG A 92 -9.27 -1.42 -5.50
N PHE A 93 -8.22 -2.04 -4.96
CA PHE A 93 -8.32 -3.28 -4.21
C PHE A 93 -9.25 -3.13 -3.01
N THR A 94 -9.03 -2.11 -2.18
CA THR A 94 -9.88 -1.86 -1.00
C THR A 94 -11.32 -1.55 -1.39
N THR A 95 -11.54 -0.77 -2.44
CA THR A 95 -12.88 -0.44 -2.93
C THR A 95 -13.66 -1.69 -3.39
N ILE A 96 -13.03 -2.56 -4.16
CA ILE A 96 -13.69 -3.77 -4.68
C ILE A 96 -13.80 -4.84 -3.58
N TYR A 97 -12.69 -5.21 -2.93
CA TYR A 97 -12.62 -6.37 -2.05
C TYR A 97 -13.20 -6.10 -0.66
N ARG A 98 -13.03 -4.88 -0.12
CA ARG A 98 -13.47 -4.53 1.24
C ARG A 98 -14.77 -3.77 1.27
N LEU A 99 -14.93 -2.76 0.41
CA LEU A 99 -16.14 -1.93 0.38
C LEU A 99 -17.24 -2.51 -0.51
N ARG A 100 -16.91 -3.46 -1.40
CA ARG A 100 -17.84 -4.08 -2.35
C ARG A 100 -18.55 -3.07 -3.26
N ILE A 101 -17.84 -1.99 -3.60
CA ILE A 101 -18.33 -0.95 -4.50
C ILE A 101 -17.84 -1.27 -5.91
N SER A 102 -18.77 -1.27 -6.87
CA SER A 102 -18.43 -1.37 -8.29
C SER A 102 -17.70 -0.12 -8.75
N LEU A 103 -16.57 -0.32 -9.44
CA LEU A 103 -15.85 0.76 -10.10
C LEU A 103 -16.34 0.89 -11.55
N PRO A 104 -16.37 2.11 -12.10
CA PRO A 104 -16.77 2.32 -13.49
C PRO A 104 -15.82 1.55 -14.44
N PRO A 105 -16.34 1.07 -15.59
CA PRO A 105 -15.62 0.16 -16.50
C PRO A 105 -14.35 0.77 -17.13
N ASN A 106 -14.22 2.10 -17.11
CA ASN A 106 -12.99 2.80 -17.53
C ASN A 106 -11.79 2.49 -16.58
N ILE A 107 -12.06 2.13 -15.33
CA ILE A 107 -11.04 1.90 -14.30
C ILE A 107 -10.62 0.43 -14.25
N THR A 108 -11.59 -0.48 -14.20
CA THR A 108 -11.42 -1.94 -14.20
C THR A 108 -12.73 -2.61 -14.62
N ASP A 109 -12.67 -3.74 -15.33
CA ASP A 109 -13.84 -4.53 -15.70
C ASP A 109 -14.38 -5.40 -14.54
N ILE A 110 -13.55 -5.61 -13.52
CA ILE A 110 -13.84 -6.49 -12.37
C ILE A 110 -15.00 -5.94 -11.53
N GLN A 111 -16.09 -6.70 -11.42
CA GLN A 111 -17.19 -6.38 -10.53
C GLN A 111 -17.03 -7.06 -9.16
N PRO A 112 -17.55 -6.47 -8.06
CA PRO A 112 -17.49 -7.08 -6.73
C PRO A 112 -18.19 -8.45 -6.62
N GLN A 113 -19.10 -8.73 -7.55
CA GLN A 113 -19.88 -9.96 -7.69
C GLN A 113 -19.12 -11.09 -8.40
N ASP A 114 -18.12 -10.76 -9.22
CA ASP A 114 -17.25 -11.75 -9.87
C ASP A 114 -16.20 -12.32 -8.89
N LEU A 115 -16.03 -11.66 -7.75
CA LEU A 115 -15.03 -12.01 -6.75
C LEU A 115 -15.60 -12.99 -5.73
N GLU A 116 -15.14 -14.24 -5.79
CA GLU A 116 -15.44 -15.28 -4.81
C GLU A 116 -15.13 -14.78 -3.39
N MET A 117 -16.13 -14.89 -2.50
CA MET A 117 -15.96 -14.47 -1.12
C MET A 117 -15.06 -15.47 -0.42
N LYS A 118 -13.94 -15.00 0.17
CA LYS A 118 -13.17 -15.86 1.07
C LYS A 118 -14.09 -16.31 2.20
N ALA A 119 -14.37 -17.61 2.28
CA ALA A 119 -15.24 -18.17 3.31
C ALA A 119 -14.75 -17.71 4.70
N THR A 120 -15.56 -16.90 5.37
CA THR A 120 -15.26 -16.37 6.71
C THR A 120 -15.52 -17.45 7.74
N GLY A 121 -14.58 -18.40 7.86
CA GLY A 121 -14.59 -19.45 8.89
C GLY A 121 -15.83 -20.34 8.85
N TRP A 122 -15.89 -21.26 9.82
CA TRP A 122 -17.03 -22.14 10.01
C TRP A 122 -18.19 -21.28 10.56
N SER A 123 -19.11 -20.88 9.69
CA SER A 123 -20.35 -20.19 10.05
C SER A 123 -21.31 -21.08 10.85
N ILE A 124 -21.00 -22.37 10.93
CA ILE A 124 -21.77 -23.40 11.61
C ILE A 124 -20.87 -24.00 12.69
N HIS A 125 -21.26 -23.85 13.95
CA HIS A 125 -20.57 -24.50 15.05
C HIS A 125 -20.70 -26.03 14.90
N PRO A 126 -19.65 -26.85 15.08
CA PRO A 126 -19.71 -28.29 14.81
C PRO A 126 -20.84 -29.04 15.54
N SER A 127 -21.28 -28.54 16.70
CA SER A 127 -22.37 -29.15 17.47
C SER A 127 -23.78 -28.90 16.90
N SER A 128 -24.00 -27.90 16.05
CA SER A 128 -25.33 -27.70 15.42
C SER A 128 -25.56 -28.69 14.26
N ILE A 129 -24.49 -29.22 13.67
CA ILE A 129 -24.54 -30.26 12.62
C ILE A 129 -25.03 -31.60 13.20
N SER A 130 -24.62 -31.95 14.42
CA SER A 130 -25.00 -33.23 15.07
C SER A 130 -26.46 -33.30 15.50
N ASN A 131 -27.18 -32.18 15.55
CA ASN A 131 -28.57 -32.14 15.98
C ASN A 131 -29.56 -32.26 14.80
N GLN A 132 -29.14 -31.95 13.57
CA GLN A 132 -29.95 -32.15 12.37
C GLN A 132 -29.98 -33.61 11.91
N SER A 133 -28.92 -34.39 12.17
CA SER A 133 -28.87 -35.82 11.81
C SER A 133 -29.70 -36.72 12.74
N LYS A 134 -30.32 -36.16 13.78
CA LYS A 134 -31.17 -36.90 14.74
C LYS A 134 -32.67 -36.68 14.53
N SER A 135 -33.07 -35.86 13.55
CA SER A 135 -34.47 -35.59 13.22
C SER A 135 -34.92 -36.22 11.88
N LEU A 136 -34.17 -37.20 11.38
CA LEU A 136 -34.55 -38.11 10.30
C LEU A 136 -34.57 -39.53 10.87
#